data_AF-E7C4A0-F1
#
_entry.id   AF-E7C4A0-F1
#
_cell.length_a   1.000
_cell.length_b   1.000
_cell.length_c   1.000
_cell.angle_alpha   90.00
_cell.angle_beta   90.00
_cell.angle_gamma   90.00
#
_symmetry.space_group_name_H-M   'P 1'
#
loop_
_entity.id
_entity.type
_entity.pdbx_description
1 polymer ?
#
loop_
_entity_poly.entity_id
_entity_poly.type
_entity_poly.pdbx_seq_one_letter_code
_entity_poly.pdbx_strand_id
1 'polypeptide(L)' 'MISVFDIFKIGIGPSSSHTVGPMKAGKQFTDDLIARNLLKDVTRVVVDVYG' A
#
# COMPACT_ATOMS: atom_id res chain seq x y z
N MET A 1 -14.37 -15.39 -6.23
CA MET A 1 -13.74 -16.72 -6.08
C MET A 1 -12.51 -16.52 -5.23
N ILE A 2 -12.32 -17.29 -4.16
CA ILE A 2 -11.11 -17.22 -3.33
C ILE A 2 -10.07 -18.17 -3.94
N SER A 3 -8.88 -17.67 -4.26
CA SER A 3 -7.78 -18.46 -4.82
C SER A 3 -6.86 -18.98 -3.72
N VAL A 4 -6.13 -20.08 -3.97
CA VAL A 4 -5.04 -20.53 -3.09
C VAL A 4 -3.95 -19.46 -2.92
N PHE A 5 -3.76 -18.61 -3.95
CA PHE A 5 -2.87 -17.46 -3.89
C PHE A 5 -3.39 -16.33 -2.98
N ASP A 6 -4.68 -16.34 -2.64
CA ASP A 6 -5.24 -15.41 -1.65
C ASP A 6 -4.96 -15.84 -0.21
N ILE A 7 -4.56 -17.09 -0.01
CA ILE A 7 -4.21 -17.67 1.29
C ILE A 7 -2.69 -17.64 1.48
N PHE A 8 -1.94 -18.09 0.46
CA PHE A 8 -0.48 -18.16 0.51
C PHE A 8 0.14 -17.08 -0.37
N LYS A 9 0.66 -16.03 0.26
CA LYS A 9 1.27 -14.86 -0.41
C LYS A 9 2.71 -14.72 0.01
N ILE A 10 3.57 -14.40 -0.95
CA ILE A 10 4.92 -13.91 -0.67
C ILE A 10 4.78 -12.50 -0.10
N GLY A 11 5.42 -12.24 1.03
CA GLY A 11 5.36 -10.96 1.73
C GLY A 11 6.53 -10.77 2.68
N ILE A 12 6.51 -9.66 3.41
CA ILE A 12 7.49 -9.34 4.43
C ILE A 12 6.85 -9.42 5.83
N GLY A 13 7.53 -10.06 6.77
CA GLY A 13 7.10 -10.11 8.17
C GLY A 13 7.32 -8.78 8.90
N PRO A 14 6.83 -8.62 10.14
CA PRO A 14 6.22 -9.64 11.00
C PRO A 14 4.70 -9.81 10.84
N SER A 15 4.00 -8.91 10.16
CA SER A 15 2.52 -8.88 10.16
C SER A 15 1.92 -8.55 8.79
N SER A 16 1.02 -9.40 8.28
CA SER A 16 0.29 -9.09 7.05
C SER A 16 -0.60 -7.85 7.18
N SER A 17 -1.23 -7.64 8.34
CA SER A 17 -2.16 -6.52 8.56
C SER A 17 -1.44 -5.21 8.86
N HIS A 18 -0.33 -5.24 9.59
CA HIS A 18 0.39 -4.03 10.03
C HIS A 18 1.66 -3.74 9.22
N THR A 19 2.08 -4.66 8.36
CA THR A 19 3.25 -4.47 7.48
C THR A 19 2.81 -4.47 6.02
N VAL A 20 2.29 -5.59 5.52
CA VAL A 20 1.96 -5.73 4.08
C VAL A 20 0.75 -4.87 3.70
N GLY A 21 -0.26 -4.75 4.58
CA GLY A 21 -1.44 -3.91 4.36
C GLY A 21 -1.09 -2.43 4.14
N PRO A 22 -0.47 -1.75 5.13
CA PRO A 22 -0.03 -0.37 5.00
C PRO A 22 0.93 -0.15 3.83
N MET A 23 1.86 -1.09 3.58
CA MET A 23 2.77 -1.01 2.43
C MET A 23 2.01 -1.00 1.09
N LYS A 24 1.00 -1.86 0.94
CA LYS A 24 0.15 -1.87 -0.26
C LYS A 24 -0.66 -0.59 -0.39
N ALA A 25 -1.19 -0.06 0.71
CA ALA A 25 -1.92 1.22 0.71
C ALA A 25 -1.03 2.38 0.25
N GLY A 26 0.21 2.46 0.75
CA GLY A 26 1.18 3.46 0.31
C GLY A 26 1.57 3.32 -1.17
N LYS A 27 1.73 2.09 -1.66
CA LYS A 27 1.95 1.82 -3.10
C LYS A 27 0.76 2.33 -3.93
N GLN A 28 -0.46 1.96 -3.53
CA GLN A 28 -1.68 2.37 -4.25
C GLN A 28 -1.80 3.90 -4.30
N PHE A 29 -1.59 4.59 -3.18
CA PHE A 29 -1.57 6.04 -3.15
C PHE A 29 -0.55 6.66 -4.12
N THR A 30 0.65 6.07 -4.18
CA THR A 30 1.71 6.53 -5.10
C THR A 30 1.35 6.27 -6.56
N ASP A 31 0.79 5.09 -6.87
CA ASP A 31 0.34 4.73 -8.21
C ASP A 31 -0.75 5.72 -8.69
N ASP A 32 -1.68 6.10 -7.82
CA ASP A 32 -2.73 7.07 -8.12
C ASP A 32 -2.17 8.46 -8.43
N LEU A 33 -1.13 8.90 -7.70
CA LEU A 33 -0.43 10.17 -7.98
C LEU A 33 0.27 10.14 -9.34
N ILE A 34 0.89 9.01 -9.70
CA ILE A 34 1.55 8.82 -11.00
C ILE A 34 0.50 8.85 -12.12
N ALA A 35 -0.59 8.09 -11.97
CA ALA A 35 -1.66 8.01 -12.97
C ALA A 35 -2.30 9.38 -13.25
N ARG A 36 -2.35 10.25 -12.24
CA ARG A 36 -2.88 11.63 -12.35
C ARG A 36 -1.82 12.65 -12.74
N ASN A 37 -0.57 12.23 -12.96
CA ASN A 37 0.59 13.08 -13.21
C ASN A 37 0.82 14.16 -12.14
N LEU A 38 0.41 13.89 -10.89
CA LEU A 38 0.53 14.81 -9.75
C LEU A 38 1.81 14.59 -8.96
N LEU A 39 2.46 13.43 -9.10
CA LEU A 39 3.60 13.03 -8.26
C LEU A 39 4.73 14.09 -8.24
N LYS A 40 4.99 14.76 -9.36
CA LYS A 40 6.06 15.76 -9.46
C LYS A 40 5.75 17.05 -8.68
N ASP A 41 4.48 17.33 -8.42
CA ASP A 41 4.03 18.54 -7.73
C ASP A 41 3.82 18.29 -6.22
N VAL A 42 3.95 17.04 -5.76
CA VAL A 42 3.82 16.69 -4.35
C VAL A 42 5.04 17.16 -3.56
N THR A 43 4.81 18.06 -2.61
CA THR A 43 5.86 18.61 -1.74
C THR A 43 5.83 18.05 -0.32
N ARG A 44 4.73 17.39 0.07
CA ARG A 44 4.54 16.80 1.40
C ARG A 44 3.60 15.60 1.34
N VAL A 45 3.94 14.56 2.10
CA VAL A 45 3.07 13.41 2.37
C VAL A 45 2.83 13.33 3.87
N VAL A 46 1.59 13.03 4.26
CA VAL A 46 1.19 12.82 5.65
C VAL A 46 0.47 11.47 5.71
N VAL A 47 0.75 10.69 6.75
CA VAL A 47 0.11 9.41 7.00
C VAL A 47 -0.37 9.41 8.43
N ASP A 48 -1.69 9.30 8.61
CA ASP A 48 -2.31 9.15 9.91
C ASP A 48 -2.68 7.68 10.13
N VAL A 49 -2.28 7.13 11.27
CA VAL A 49 -2.54 5.73 11.64
C VAL A 49 -3.55 5.70 12.77
N TYR A 50 -4.57 4.87 12.62
CA TYR A 50 -5.67 4.71 13.56
C TYR A 50 -5.66 3.30 14.14
N GLY A 51 -6.16 3.16 15.38
CA GLY A 51 -6.30 1.90 16.10
C GLY A 51 -7.75 1.46 16.20
#